data_AF-A0A7K4I861-F1
#
_entry.id   AF-A0A7K4I861-F1
#
_cell.length_a   1.000
_cell.length_b   1.000
_cell.length_c   1.000
_cell.angle_alpha   90.00
_cell.angle_beta   90.00
_cell.angle_gamma   90.00
#
_symmetry.space_group_name_H-M   'P 1'
#
loop_
_entity.id
_entity.type
_entity.pdbx_description
1 polymer ?
#
loop_
_entity_poly.entity_id
_entity_poly.type
_entity_poly.pdbx_seq_one_letter_code
_entity_poly.pdbx_strand_id
1 'polypeptide(L)'
;MSVIGVEDGSFQKGVTKTAILAVVLLKEAKIEKVKIKRIAVDGSDATEKLVEALKELSFSAVFLAGISFAGFNVIDPVVIHETFKKPVIVVSRTRPNNITVRRALQRHFDDWKQRWEVFKKIGRVYRILVVAKELPIYVETVGINIKQAQNIVRSLVFCSRVPEPIRVARLIARGLS
;
A
#
# COMPACT_ATOMS: atom_id res chain seq x y z
N MET A 1 -5.65 -13.42 13.08
CA MET A 1 -5.51 -13.29 11.61
C MET A 1 -4.11 -12.78 11.28
N SER A 2 -3.46 -13.32 10.25
CA SER A 2 -2.11 -12.89 9.81
C SER A 2 -2.21 -11.97 8.59
N VAL A 3 -1.71 -10.75 8.66
CA VAL A 3 -1.85 -9.73 7.61
C VAL A 3 -0.53 -9.04 7.32
N ILE A 4 -0.35 -8.64 6.07
CA ILE A 4 0.81 -7.86 5.65
C ILE A 4 0.45 -6.37 5.65
N GLY A 5 1.34 -5.52 6.14
CA GLY A 5 1.36 -4.09 5.91
C GLY A 5 2.56 -3.68 5.08
N VAL A 6 2.35 -2.77 4.13
CA VAL A 6 3.39 -2.27 3.23
C VAL A 6 3.38 -0.73 3.20
N GLU A 7 4.54 -0.13 3.35
CA GLU A 7 4.77 1.31 3.30
C GLU A 7 6.22 1.60 2.85
N ASP A 8 6.45 2.77 2.26
CA ASP A 8 7.79 3.24 1.90
C ASP A 8 8.43 4.20 2.91
N GLY A 9 9.75 4.29 2.84
CA GLY A 9 10.56 5.22 3.63
C GLY A 9 10.58 6.63 3.05
N SER A 10 11.18 7.55 3.79
CA SER A 10 11.43 8.91 3.28
C SER A 10 12.43 8.86 2.12
N PHE A 11 12.29 9.80 1.19
CA PHE A 11 13.21 9.96 0.07
C PHE A 11 13.21 11.43 -0.37
N GLN A 12 14.29 11.88 -1.00
CA GLN A 12 14.40 13.22 -1.58
C GLN A 12 14.48 13.10 -3.10
N LYS A 13 13.43 13.58 -3.78
CA LYS A 13 13.35 13.54 -5.24
C LYS A 13 14.54 14.26 -5.88
N GLY A 14 15.17 13.62 -6.86
CA GLY A 14 16.36 14.13 -7.55
C GLY A 14 17.69 13.89 -6.81
N VAL A 15 17.65 13.41 -5.56
CA VAL A 15 18.85 13.12 -4.75
C VAL A 15 18.95 11.63 -4.45
N THR A 16 17.93 11.06 -3.81
CA THR A 16 17.89 9.64 -3.46
C THR A 16 17.45 8.82 -4.67
N LYS A 17 18.24 7.80 -5.05
CA LYS A 17 17.90 6.90 -6.16
C LYS A 17 16.93 5.79 -5.78
N THR A 18 16.91 5.41 -4.50
CA THR A 18 16.07 4.33 -3.98
C THR A 18 15.42 4.72 -2.66
N ALA A 19 14.24 4.20 -2.38
CA ALA A 19 13.58 4.28 -1.08
C ALA A 19 13.45 2.89 -0.45
N ILE A 20 13.31 2.87 0.87
CA ILE A 20 12.96 1.65 1.62
C ILE A 20 11.52 1.25 1.30
N LEU A 21 11.28 -0.04 1.10
CA LEU A 21 9.95 -0.66 1.11
C LEU A 21 9.90 -1.63 2.29
N ALA A 22 9.12 -1.29 3.31
CA ALA A 22 8.94 -2.14 4.48
C ALA A 22 7.71 -3.04 4.29
N VAL A 23 7.90 -4.34 4.52
CA VAL A 23 6.85 -5.36 4.45
C VAL A 23 6.77 -6.04 5.82
N VAL A 24 5.67 -5.82 6.53
CA VAL A 24 5.49 -6.27 7.91
C VAL A 24 4.37 -7.29 7.99
N LEU A 25 4.68 -8.49 8.50
CA LEU A 25 3.69 -9.49 8.84
C LEU A 25 3.27 -9.31 10.30
N LEU A 26 2.01 -8.96 10.51
CA LEU A 26 1.38 -8.98 11.83
C LEU A 26 0.46 -10.18 11.97
N LYS A 27 0.56 -10.85 13.11
CA LYS A 27 -0.44 -11.81 13.56
C LYS A 27 -1.11 -11.22 14.78
N GLU A 28 -2.38 -10.87 14.63
CA GLU A 28 -3.13 -10.09 15.63
C GLU A 28 -2.47 -8.72 15.86
N ALA A 29 -1.80 -8.54 17.00
CA ALA A 29 -1.06 -7.32 17.35
C ALA A 29 0.47 -7.55 17.45
N LYS A 30 0.96 -8.74 17.10
CA LYS A 30 2.38 -9.10 17.21
C LYS A 30 3.06 -9.02 15.84
N ILE A 31 4.23 -8.39 15.80
CA ILE A 31 5.09 -8.39 14.62
C ILE A 31 5.78 -9.75 14.56
N GLU A 32 5.42 -10.55 13.57
CA GLU A 32 5.99 -11.90 13.38
C GLU A 32 7.23 -11.86 12.49
N LYS A 33 7.18 -11.05 11.42
CA LYS A 33 8.28 -10.89 10.47
C LYS A 33 8.32 -9.48 9.89
N VAL A 34 9.52 -9.00 9.62
CA VAL A 34 9.79 -7.77 8.88
C VAL A 34 10.72 -8.12 7.73
N LYS A 35 10.35 -7.71 6.52
CA LYS A 35 11.21 -7.78 5.33
C LYS A 35 11.41 -6.36 4.80
N ILE A 36 12.65 -6.05 4.44
CA ILE A 36 13.03 -4.76 3.88
C ILE A 36 13.53 -4.96 2.46
N LYS A 37 13.01 -4.17 1.53
CA LYS A 37 13.49 -4.08 0.15
C LYS A 37 13.88 -2.63 -0.15
N ARG A 38 14.64 -2.43 -1.22
CA ARG A 38 14.86 -1.13 -1.83
C ARG A 38 14.17 -1.11 -3.18
N ILE A 39 13.41 -0.05 -3.43
CA ILE A 39 12.72 0.22 -4.69
C ILE A 39 13.24 1.52 -5.27
N ALA A 40 13.29 1.63 -6.59
CA ALA A 40 13.74 2.86 -7.25
C ALA A 40 12.74 4.01 -7.01
N VAL A 41 13.26 5.21 -6.70
CA VAL A 41 12.42 6.41 -6.62
C VAL A 41 11.88 6.73 -8.01
N ASP A 42 10.56 6.89 -8.13
CA ASP A 42 9.87 7.11 -9.41
C ASP A 42 10.11 5.97 -10.45
N GLY A 43 10.63 4.82 -10.01
CA GLY A 43 10.90 3.65 -10.85
C GLY A 43 9.66 2.81 -11.16
N SER A 44 9.87 1.56 -11.58
CA SER A 44 8.80 0.62 -11.96
C SER A 44 8.96 -0.78 -11.33
N ASP A 45 9.89 -0.94 -10.38
CA ASP A 45 10.24 -2.22 -9.76
C ASP A 45 9.43 -2.56 -8.49
N ALA A 46 8.57 -1.67 -7.99
CA ALA A 46 7.93 -1.85 -6.68
C ALA A 46 7.01 -3.09 -6.62
N THR A 47 6.26 -3.37 -7.69
CA THR A 47 5.39 -4.57 -7.74
C THR A 47 6.21 -5.85 -7.64
N GLU A 48 7.28 -5.97 -8.44
CA GLU A 48 8.15 -7.14 -8.45
C GLU A 48 8.81 -7.35 -7.08
N LYS A 49 9.34 -6.29 -6.48
CA LYS A 49 9.99 -6.34 -5.17
C LYS A 49 9.03 -6.73 -4.05
N LEU A 50 7.77 -6.27 -4.12
CA LEU A 50 6.75 -6.70 -3.18
C LEU A 50 6.41 -8.19 -3.36
N VAL A 51 6.21 -8.66 -4.60
CA VAL A 51 5.98 -10.09 -4.87
C VAL A 51 7.12 -10.94 -4.31
N GLU A 52 8.38 -10.54 -4.55
CA GLU A 52 9.55 -11.24 -4.04
C GLU A 52 9.55 -11.32 -2.49
N ALA A 53 9.21 -10.20 -1.81
CA ALA A 53 9.14 -10.17 -0.36
C ALA A 53 8.05 -11.12 0.20
N LEU A 54 6.93 -11.26 -0.51
CA LEU A 54 5.76 -12.03 -0.09
C LEU A 54 5.88 -13.55 -0.31
N LYS A 55 6.70 -14.03 -1.26
CA LYS A 55 6.77 -15.46 -1.68
C LYS A 55 6.87 -16.49 -0.55
N GLU A 56 7.55 -16.15 0.55
CA GLU A 56 7.82 -17.08 1.67
C GLU A 56 6.96 -16.77 2.91
N LEU A 57 5.99 -15.88 2.80
CA LEU A 57 5.13 -15.46 3.91
C LEU A 57 3.77 -16.12 3.78
N SER A 58 3.24 -16.61 4.91
CA SER A 58 1.86 -17.07 5.01
C SER A 58 0.99 -15.95 5.60
N PHE A 59 0.05 -15.46 4.80
CA PHE A 59 -0.81 -14.33 5.17
C PHE A 59 -2.22 -14.49 4.58
N SER A 60 -3.17 -13.78 5.20
CA SER A 60 -4.58 -13.79 4.84
C SER A 60 -4.97 -12.59 3.96
N ALA A 61 -4.29 -11.45 4.07
CA ALA A 61 -4.52 -10.25 3.27
C ALA A 61 -3.28 -9.34 3.24
N VAL A 62 -3.20 -8.47 2.23
CA VAL A 62 -2.16 -7.44 2.09
C VAL A 62 -2.79 -6.04 2.21
N PHE A 63 -2.19 -5.20 3.04
CA PHE A 63 -2.55 -3.79 3.22
C PHE A 63 -1.47 -2.91 2.62
N LEU A 64 -1.84 -2.06 1.65
CA LEU A 64 -0.95 -1.10 1.01
C LEU A 64 -1.29 0.32 1.46
N ALA A 65 -0.28 1.14 1.75
CA ALA A 65 -0.44 2.55 2.12
C ALA A 65 -0.71 3.48 0.92
N GLY A 66 -1.69 3.13 0.10
CA GLY A 66 -1.85 3.66 -1.25
C GLY A 66 -1.22 2.73 -2.29
N ILE A 67 -1.21 3.14 -3.55
CA ILE A 67 -0.59 2.35 -4.64
C ILE A 67 0.69 2.97 -5.19
N SER A 68 1.00 4.20 -4.77
CA SER A 68 2.15 4.96 -5.22
C SER A 68 3.20 4.92 -4.12
N PHE A 69 4.33 4.28 -4.39
CA PHE A 69 5.46 4.14 -3.45
C PHE A 69 6.69 4.84 -4.05
N ALA A 70 7.61 5.29 -3.20
CA ALA A 70 8.83 6.00 -3.57
C ALA A 70 8.58 7.10 -4.62
N GLY A 71 7.49 7.87 -4.45
CA GLY A 71 6.97 8.75 -5.49
C GLY A 71 5.93 8.02 -6.32
N PHE A 72 6.18 7.88 -7.62
CA PHE A 72 5.26 7.23 -8.57
C PHE A 72 5.65 5.79 -8.93
N ASN A 73 6.47 5.09 -8.12
CA ASN A 73 6.74 3.67 -8.34
C ASN A 73 5.51 2.84 -7.92
N VAL A 74 4.64 2.59 -8.90
CA VAL A 74 3.30 2.07 -8.67
C VAL A 74 3.33 0.57 -8.38
N ILE A 75 2.67 0.17 -7.30
CA ILE A 75 2.36 -1.24 -7.03
C ILE A 75 1.00 -1.58 -7.65
N ASP A 76 0.95 -2.61 -8.51
CA ASP A 76 -0.30 -3.12 -9.08
C ASP A 76 -0.94 -4.16 -8.13
N PRO A 77 -2.02 -3.80 -7.40
CA PRO A 77 -2.66 -4.72 -6.46
C PRO A 77 -3.38 -5.88 -7.15
N VAL A 78 -3.71 -5.77 -8.45
CA VAL A 78 -4.27 -6.87 -9.23
C VAL A 78 -3.23 -7.95 -9.43
N VAL A 79 -1.99 -7.58 -9.77
CA VAL A 79 -0.87 -8.54 -9.88
C VAL A 79 -0.61 -9.25 -8.54
N ILE A 80 -0.64 -8.51 -7.43
CA ILE A 80 -0.48 -9.10 -6.09
C ILE A 80 -1.63 -10.10 -5.80
N HIS A 81 -2.87 -9.71 -6.07
CA HIS A 81 -4.03 -10.59 -5.87
C HIS A 81 -3.95 -11.84 -6.77
N GLU A 82 -3.61 -11.69 -8.04
CA GLU A 82 -3.52 -12.79 -9.00
C GLU A 82 -2.41 -13.77 -8.63
N THR A 83 -1.30 -13.28 -8.11
CA THR A 83 -0.14 -14.10 -7.72
C THR A 83 -0.42 -14.92 -6.47
N PHE A 84 -0.99 -14.31 -5.42
CA PHE A 84 -1.13 -14.96 -4.11
C PHE A 84 -2.54 -15.49 -3.84
N LYS A 85 -3.52 -15.14 -4.68
CA LYS A 85 -4.95 -15.40 -4.48
C LYS A 85 -5.45 -14.94 -3.11
N LYS A 86 -4.87 -13.85 -2.59
CA LYS A 86 -5.24 -13.21 -1.32
C LYS A 86 -5.82 -11.82 -1.58
N PRO A 87 -6.75 -11.34 -0.74
CA PRO A 87 -7.23 -9.96 -0.80
C PRO A 87 -6.13 -8.93 -0.68
N VAL A 88 -6.26 -7.84 -1.44
CA VAL A 88 -5.43 -6.64 -1.30
C VAL A 88 -6.32 -5.45 -0.98
N ILE A 89 -5.96 -4.74 0.09
CA ILE A 89 -6.71 -3.59 0.61
C ILE A 89 -5.76 -2.39 0.57
N VAL A 90 -6.07 -1.46 -0.33
CA VAL A 90 -5.32 -0.21 -0.47
C VAL A 90 -5.96 0.82 0.44
N VAL A 91 -5.16 1.45 1.30
CA VAL A 91 -5.63 2.41 2.31
C VAL A 91 -4.96 3.76 2.09
N SER A 92 -5.75 4.76 1.78
CA SER A 92 -5.32 6.15 1.65
C SER A 92 -5.85 7.01 2.79
N ARG A 93 -4.99 7.87 3.36
CA ARG A 93 -5.35 8.81 4.44
C ARG A 93 -6.23 9.95 3.97
N THR A 94 -6.13 10.31 2.70
CA THR A 94 -6.88 11.37 2.01
C THR A 94 -7.52 10.80 0.76
N ARG A 95 -8.54 11.49 0.22
CA ARG A 95 -9.23 11.02 -0.98
C ARG A 95 -8.26 11.12 -2.17
N PRO A 96 -8.01 10.04 -2.93
CA PRO A 96 -7.22 10.12 -4.15
C PRO A 96 -7.81 11.13 -5.13
N ASN A 97 -6.98 12.02 -5.67
CA ASN A 97 -7.37 12.94 -6.73
C ASN A 97 -6.83 12.42 -8.07
N ASN A 98 -7.64 11.59 -8.72
CA ASN A 98 -7.32 10.92 -9.98
C ASN A 98 -6.96 11.91 -11.10
N ILE A 99 -7.54 13.12 -11.12
CA ILE A 99 -7.23 14.15 -12.12
C ILE A 99 -5.81 14.67 -11.90
N THR A 100 -5.46 15.02 -10.66
CA THR A 100 -4.12 15.51 -10.32
C THR A 100 -3.06 14.44 -10.52
N VAL A 101 -3.34 13.20 -10.10
CA VAL A 101 -2.45 12.04 -10.30
C VAL A 101 -2.18 11.83 -11.79
N ARG A 102 -3.24 11.76 -12.63
CA ARG A 102 -3.07 11.57 -14.07
C ARG A 102 -2.26 12.68 -14.72
N ARG A 103 -2.51 13.95 -14.35
CA ARG A 103 -1.75 15.09 -14.86
C ARG A 103 -0.29 15.04 -14.46
N ALA A 104 0.01 14.65 -13.21
CA ALA A 104 1.39 14.48 -12.74
C ALA A 104 2.10 13.38 -13.52
N LEU A 105 1.44 12.23 -13.71
CA LEU A 105 1.96 11.13 -14.52
C LEU A 105 2.29 11.60 -15.95
N GLN A 106 1.34 12.23 -16.63
CA GLN A 106 1.50 12.71 -18.01
C GLN A 106 2.65 13.73 -18.19
N ARG A 107 2.99 14.50 -17.15
CA ARG A 107 4.01 15.54 -17.22
C ARG A 107 5.42 15.04 -16.92
N HIS A 108 5.54 13.98 -16.12
CA HIS A 108 6.82 13.59 -15.52
C HIS A 108 7.30 12.21 -15.97
N PHE A 109 6.50 11.47 -16.74
CA PHE A 109 6.78 10.09 -17.08
C PHE A 109 6.41 9.78 -18.54
N ASP A 110 7.35 9.22 -19.29
CA ASP A 110 7.07 8.74 -20.66
C ASP A 110 6.17 7.50 -20.63
N ASP A 111 6.34 6.65 -19.60
CA ASP A 111 5.54 5.44 -19.33
C ASP A 111 4.25 5.73 -18.55
N TRP A 112 3.76 6.96 -18.57
CA TRP A 112 2.58 7.38 -17.78
C TRP A 112 1.34 6.54 -18.08
N LYS A 113 1.20 6.03 -19.32
CA LYS A 113 0.07 5.19 -19.71
C LYS A 113 0.08 3.88 -18.93
N GLN A 114 1.23 3.19 -18.88
CA GLN A 114 1.36 1.95 -18.12
C GLN A 114 1.06 2.16 -16.63
N ARG A 115 1.60 3.23 -16.03
CA ARG A 115 1.32 3.58 -14.63
C ARG A 115 -0.16 3.88 -14.40
N TRP A 116 -0.78 4.63 -15.30
CA TRP A 116 -2.20 5.01 -15.22
C TRP A 116 -3.15 3.81 -15.35
N GLU A 117 -2.79 2.78 -16.13
CA GLU A 117 -3.59 1.55 -16.22
C GLU A 117 -3.83 0.94 -14.83
N VAL A 118 -2.84 0.95 -13.93
CA VAL A 118 -3.00 0.43 -12.57
C VAL A 118 -4.08 1.19 -11.79
N PHE A 119 -4.07 2.52 -11.86
CA PHE A 119 -5.09 3.36 -11.21
C PHE A 119 -6.49 3.12 -11.78
N LYS A 120 -6.60 2.80 -13.07
CA LYS A 120 -7.90 2.47 -13.70
C LYS A 120 -8.41 1.09 -13.35
N LYS A 121 -7.51 0.10 -13.18
CA LYS A 121 -7.87 -1.27 -12.81
C LYS A 121 -8.40 -1.34 -11.38
N ILE A 122 -7.94 -0.45 -10.52
CA ILE A 122 -8.42 -0.36 -9.15
C ILE A 122 -9.88 0.07 -9.12
N GLY A 123 -10.65 -0.65 -8.31
CA GLY A 123 -12.08 -0.45 -8.19
C GLY A 123 -12.48 0.87 -7.53
N ARG A 124 -13.74 0.93 -7.13
CA ARG A 124 -14.31 2.12 -6.49
C ARG A 124 -13.58 2.47 -5.19
N VAL A 125 -13.33 3.77 -4.99
CA VAL A 125 -12.88 4.32 -3.71
C VAL A 125 -14.06 4.35 -2.73
N TYR A 126 -13.89 3.70 -1.58
CA TYR A 126 -14.86 3.70 -0.49
C TYR A 126 -14.37 4.55 0.68
N ARG A 127 -15.23 5.42 1.19
CA ARG A 127 -14.95 6.23 2.38
C ARG A 127 -15.40 5.46 3.62
N ILE A 128 -14.48 5.21 4.55
CA ILE A 128 -14.76 4.46 5.78
C ILE A 128 -14.40 5.31 7.00
N LEU A 129 -15.35 5.49 7.91
CA LEU A 129 -15.10 6.00 9.25
C LEU A 129 -14.84 4.82 10.19
N VAL A 130 -13.62 4.79 10.76
CA VAL A 130 -13.14 3.69 11.60
C VAL A 130 -13.07 4.08 13.07
N VAL A 131 -12.64 5.32 13.37
CA VAL A 131 -12.57 5.89 14.72
C VAL A 131 -13.52 7.08 14.81
N ALA A 132 -14.32 7.14 15.88
CA ALA A 132 -15.24 8.25 16.09
C ALA A 132 -14.46 9.57 16.24
N LYS A 133 -14.98 10.66 15.67
CA LYS A 133 -14.38 12.02 15.70
C LYS A 133 -13.03 12.18 14.98
N GLU A 134 -12.54 11.15 14.29
CA GLU A 134 -11.40 11.28 13.36
C GLU A 134 -11.84 11.45 11.89
N LEU A 135 -10.90 11.85 11.04
CA LEU A 135 -11.11 11.87 9.59
C LEU A 135 -11.31 10.43 9.05
N PRO A 136 -12.13 10.25 8.01
CA PRO A 136 -12.28 8.96 7.35
C PRO A 136 -10.97 8.54 6.67
N ILE A 137 -10.81 7.23 6.49
CA ILE A 137 -9.86 6.68 5.51
C ILE A 137 -10.58 6.35 4.22
N TYR A 138 -9.80 6.19 3.15
CA TYR A 138 -10.29 5.81 1.83
C TYR A 138 -9.71 4.45 1.49
N VAL A 139 -10.56 3.54 1.05
CA VAL A 139 -10.20 2.14 0.81
C VAL A 139 -10.60 1.73 -0.59
N GLU A 140 -9.67 1.08 -1.27
CA GLU A 140 -9.89 0.38 -2.53
C GLU A 140 -9.54 -1.10 -2.32
N THR A 141 -10.29 -2.00 -2.96
CA THR A 141 -10.21 -3.43 -2.67
C THR A 141 -10.03 -4.25 -3.94
N VAL A 142 -9.18 -5.27 -3.87
CA VAL A 142 -9.03 -6.30 -4.91
C VAL A 142 -9.20 -7.68 -4.28
N GLY A 143 -10.06 -8.51 -4.88
CA GLY A 143 -10.30 -9.88 -4.41
C GLY A 143 -11.13 -10.00 -3.12
N ILE A 144 -11.81 -8.94 -2.70
CA ILE A 144 -12.68 -8.92 -1.52
C ILE A 144 -13.79 -7.88 -1.68
N ASN A 145 -14.97 -8.15 -1.09
CA ASN A 145 -16.03 -7.14 -1.06
C ASN A 145 -15.80 -6.09 0.03
N ILE A 146 -16.40 -4.92 -0.16
CA ILE A 146 -16.19 -3.79 0.75
C ILE A 146 -16.66 -4.05 2.19
N LYS A 147 -17.75 -4.79 2.40
CA LYS A 147 -18.27 -5.07 3.76
C LYS A 147 -17.27 -5.89 4.56
N GLN A 148 -16.70 -6.93 3.94
CA GLN A 148 -15.66 -7.75 4.55
C GLN A 148 -14.38 -6.95 4.79
N ALA A 149 -13.92 -6.18 3.79
CA ALA A 149 -12.73 -5.35 3.94
C ALA A 149 -12.88 -4.33 5.07
N GLN A 150 -14.06 -3.70 5.21
CA GLN A 150 -14.36 -2.77 6.29
C GLN A 150 -14.29 -3.43 7.67
N ASN A 151 -14.79 -4.65 7.83
CA ASN A 151 -14.70 -5.39 9.09
C ASN A 151 -13.24 -5.71 9.45
N ILE A 152 -12.45 -6.16 8.46
CA ILE A 152 -11.03 -6.44 8.63
C ILE A 152 -10.27 -5.17 9.02
N VAL A 153 -10.46 -4.08 8.28
CA VAL A 153 -9.86 -2.76 8.59
C VAL A 153 -10.17 -2.34 10.02
N ARG A 154 -11.44 -2.42 10.46
CA ARG A 154 -11.85 -2.05 11.82
C ARG A 154 -11.18 -2.89 12.88
N SER A 155 -11.02 -4.20 12.65
CA SER A 155 -10.35 -5.11 13.58
C SER A 155 -8.84 -4.89 13.72
N LEU A 156 -8.23 -4.12 12.81
CA LEU A 156 -6.79 -3.84 12.78
C LEU A 156 -6.44 -2.41 13.17
N VAL A 157 -7.42 -1.60 13.58
CA VAL A 157 -7.19 -0.24 14.06
C VAL A 157 -7.10 -0.26 15.58
N PHE A 158 -5.89 -0.06 16.11
CA PHE A 158 -5.61 -0.07 17.54
C PHE A 158 -5.25 1.32 18.08
N CYS A 159 -4.25 1.97 17.46
CA CYS A 159 -3.69 3.23 17.96
C CYS A 159 -4.06 4.47 17.15
N SER A 160 -4.62 4.31 15.95
CA SER A 160 -4.96 5.41 15.03
C SER A 160 -5.99 4.96 14.00
N ARG A 161 -6.64 5.87 13.25
CA ARG A 161 -7.52 5.49 12.12
C ARG A 161 -6.90 4.64 11.01
N VAL A 162 -5.57 4.53 10.93
CA VAL A 162 -4.87 3.72 9.92
C VAL A 162 -4.66 2.30 10.47
N PRO A 163 -4.92 1.24 9.69
CA PRO A 163 -4.65 -0.13 10.12
C PRO A 163 -3.22 -0.31 10.61
N GLU A 164 -3.08 -1.01 11.72
CA GLU A 164 -1.83 -1.24 12.43
C GLU A 164 -0.70 -1.78 11.53
N PRO A 165 -0.95 -2.70 10.58
CA PRO A 165 0.12 -3.15 9.68
C PRO A 165 0.77 -2.06 8.86
N ILE A 166 -0.01 -1.10 8.36
CA ILE A 166 0.53 0.05 7.64
C ILE A 166 1.24 1.00 8.62
N ARG A 167 0.66 1.24 9.80
CA ARG A 167 1.25 2.12 10.82
C ARG A 167 2.64 1.62 11.24
N VAL A 168 2.78 0.33 11.51
CA VAL A 168 4.06 -0.30 11.88
C VAL A 168 5.04 -0.29 10.72
N ALA A 169 4.62 -0.67 9.50
CA ALA A 169 5.48 -0.61 8.32
C ALA A 169 6.03 0.79 8.10
N ARG A 170 5.21 1.83 8.31
CA ARG A 170 5.62 3.23 8.24
C ARG A 170 6.68 3.62 9.26
N LEU A 171 6.51 3.20 10.52
CA LEU A 171 7.48 3.52 11.56
C LEU A 171 8.84 2.90 11.25
N ILE A 172 8.84 1.64 10.80
CA ILE A 172 10.06 0.94 10.40
C ILE A 172 10.70 1.61 9.18
N ALA A 173 9.91 1.85 8.13
CA ALA A 173 10.43 2.42 6.89
C ALA A 173 11.04 3.81 7.12
N ARG A 174 10.42 4.64 7.96
CA ARG A 174 10.90 5.98 8.31
C ARG A 174 12.07 5.98 9.28
N GLY A 175 12.12 5.02 10.22
CA GLY A 175 13.25 4.89 11.13
C GLY A 175 14.53 4.44 10.43
N LEU A 176 14.42 3.87 9.23
CA LEU A 176 15.54 3.38 8.41
C LEU A 176 15.89 4.31 7.23
N SER A 177 15.22 5.46 7.09
CA SER A 177 15.35 6.37 5.93
C SER A 177 15.76 7.78 6.33
#